data_AF-J0MRH4-F1
#
_entry.id   AF-J0MRH4-F1
#
_cell.length_a   1.000
_cell.length_b   1.000
_cell.length_c   1.000
_cell.angle_alpha   90.00
_cell.angle_beta   90.00
_cell.angle_gamma   90.00
#
_symmetry.space_group_name_H-M   'P 1'
#
loop_
_entity.id
_entity.type
_entity.pdbx_description
1 polymer ?
#
loop_
_entity_poly.entity_id
_entity_poly.type
_entity_poly.pdbx_seq_one_letter_code
_entity_poly.pdbx_strand_id
1 'polypeptide(L)'
;MFYTGENESPNFNLFDYAIGFDELDFRDRYLRMPLYYDRLHHKAESVNDTTAPYKLKDNSLYTLKKPSHHFKENHPNLCAVVNDESDPLKRGFASFVASNPNAPKRNAFYEALNSIEPVTGGGAVKNTLGYKVENKSEFLSQYKFNLCFENSQGYGYVTEKIIDAYFSHTIPIYWGSPSVAKDFNPKSFVNVHDFKDFDEAIDYVRYLHTHPNAYLDMLYENPLNEIDGKAYFYQNLSFKKSLIFLKRF
;
A
#
# COMPACT_ATOMS: atom_id res chain seq x y z
N MET A 1 -19.81 -9.34 16.81
CA MET A 1 -18.92 -8.30 16.25
C MET A 1 -18.82 -8.52 14.75
N PHE A 2 -19.03 -7.49 13.93
CA PHE A 2 -18.77 -7.51 12.49
C PHE A 2 -17.30 -7.16 12.21
N TYR A 3 -16.66 -7.90 11.30
CA TYR A 3 -15.34 -7.61 10.76
C TYR A 3 -15.23 -8.22 9.36
N THR A 4 -14.78 -7.45 8.39
CA THR A 4 -14.57 -7.91 7.02
C THR A 4 -13.40 -7.18 6.38
N GLY A 5 -12.75 -7.85 5.42
CA GLY A 5 -11.74 -7.24 4.55
C GLY A 5 -12.34 -6.63 3.29
N GLU A 6 -13.62 -6.85 3.03
CA GLU A 6 -14.31 -6.35 1.85
C GLU A 6 -14.82 -4.92 2.04
N ASN A 7 -15.14 -4.24 0.94
CA ASN A 7 -15.75 -2.91 0.95
C ASN A 7 -17.24 -3.00 1.30
N GLU A 8 -17.55 -3.23 2.58
CA GLU A 8 -18.89 -3.40 3.11
C GLU A 8 -19.07 -2.64 4.43
N SER A 9 -20.10 -1.80 4.50
CA SER A 9 -20.47 -1.09 5.73
C SER A 9 -21.25 -1.99 6.69
N PRO A 10 -21.00 -1.91 8.01
CA PRO A 10 -21.63 -2.77 9.01
C PRO A 10 -23.14 -2.54 9.14
N ASN A 11 -23.89 -3.62 9.34
CA ASN A 11 -25.30 -3.58 9.72
C ASN A 11 -25.46 -3.65 11.25
N PHE A 12 -25.65 -2.50 11.91
CA PHE A 12 -25.79 -2.39 13.36
C PHE A 12 -27.11 -2.90 13.96
N ASN A 13 -28.08 -3.32 13.13
CA ASN A 13 -29.25 -4.06 13.60
C ASN A 13 -28.92 -5.54 13.84
N LEU A 14 -27.87 -6.06 13.18
CA LEU A 14 -27.43 -7.45 13.29
C LEU A 14 -26.22 -7.62 14.21
N PHE A 15 -25.38 -6.58 14.33
CA PHE A 15 -24.15 -6.62 15.11
C PHE A 15 -24.06 -5.47 16.11
N ASP A 16 -23.74 -5.80 17.37
CA ASP A 16 -23.55 -4.81 18.43
C ASP A 16 -22.33 -3.91 18.19
N TYR A 17 -21.26 -4.49 17.64
CA TYR A 17 -20.00 -3.80 17.37
C TYR A 17 -19.46 -4.14 15.98
N ALA A 18 -18.72 -3.23 15.39
CA ALA A 18 -18.10 -3.40 14.09
C ALA A 18 -16.67 -2.84 14.01
N ILE A 19 -15.83 -3.53 13.24
CA ILE A 19 -14.51 -3.06 12.82
C ILE A 19 -14.52 -3.00 11.29
N GLY A 20 -14.13 -1.86 10.71
CA GLY A 20 -14.19 -1.67 9.27
C GLY A 20 -13.34 -0.51 8.75
N PHE A 21 -13.66 -0.08 7.53
CA PHE A 21 -12.95 0.95 6.78
C PHE A 21 -13.62 2.32 6.83
N ASP A 22 -14.95 2.34 7.00
CA ASP A 22 -15.78 3.54 6.94
C ASP A 22 -15.23 4.64 7.84
N GLU A 23 -15.29 5.87 7.33
CA GLU A 23 -15.03 7.09 8.10
C GLU A 23 -16.23 7.46 8.97
N LEU A 24 -16.63 6.51 9.81
CA LEU A 24 -17.77 6.59 10.70
C LEU A 24 -17.29 6.79 12.15
N ASP A 25 -18.01 7.61 12.90
CA ASP A 25 -17.96 7.60 14.36
C ASP A 25 -19.31 7.08 14.89
N PHE A 26 -19.29 5.89 15.49
CA PHE A 26 -20.43 5.34 16.23
C PHE A 26 -20.04 5.07 17.68
N ARG A 27 -19.34 6.04 18.29
CA ARG A 27 -18.91 6.01 19.68
C ARG A 27 -18.14 4.74 20.00
N ASP A 28 -18.68 3.91 20.89
CA ASP A 28 -18.10 2.65 21.35
C ASP A 28 -18.48 1.45 20.49
N ARG A 29 -19.42 1.59 19.54
CA ARG A 29 -19.88 0.50 18.67
C ARG A 29 -19.04 0.30 17.42
N TYR A 30 -18.19 1.25 17.06
CA TYR A 30 -17.41 1.18 15.83
C TYR A 30 -15.94 1.55 16.02
N LEU A 31 -15.06 0.75 15.42
CA LEU A 31 -13.63 1.04 15.30
C LEU A 31 -13.23 1.00 13.82
N ARG A 32 -12.75 2.12 13.29
CA ARG A 32 -12.05 2.12 12.02
C ARG A 32 -10.66 1.49 12.18
N MET A 33 -10.43 0.37 11.51
CA MET A 33 -9.13 -0.31 11.45
C MET A 33 -8.96 -0.92 10.05
N PRO A 34 -8.48 -0.14 9.08
CA PRO A 34 -8.35 -0.59 7.70
C PRO A 34 -7.31 -1.71 7.55
N LEU A 35 -7.47 -2.53 6.51
CA LEU A 35 -6.56 -3.65 6.24
C LEU A 35 -5.10 -3.27 6.01
N TYR A 36 -4.79 -2.01 5.65
CA TYR A 36 -3.39 -1.58 5.59
C TYR A 36 -2.66 -1.77 6.93
N TYR A 37 -3.38 -1.70 8.07
CA TYR A 37 -2.78 -1.86 9.40
C TYR A 37 -2.42 -3.32 9.69
N ASP A 38 -3.26 -4.25 9.25
CA ASP A 38 -2.96 -5.69 9.25
C ASP A 38 -1.78 -6.00 8.32
N ARG A 39 -1.72 -5.39 7.13
CA ARG A 39 -0.58 -5.57 6.24
C ARG A 39 0.73 -5.08 6.87
N LEU A 40 0.71 -3.94 7.56
CA LEU A 40 1.87 -3.44 8.31
C LEU A 40 2.32 -4.40 9.41
N HIS A 41 1.38 -5.05 10.11
CA HIS A 41 1.70 -6.11 11.06
C HIS A 41 2.49 -7.25 10.40
N HIS A 42 2.00 -7.77 9.28
CA HIS A 42 2.71 -8.83 8.55
C HIS A 42 4.07 -8.38 7.99
N LYS A 43 4.19 -7.14 7.51
CA LYS A 43 5.49 -6.60 7.09
C LYS A 43 6.46 -6.51 8.26
N ALA A 44 6.02 -6.03 9.43
CA ALA A 44 6.84 -5.97 10.63
C ALA A 44 7.31 -7.36 11.09
N GLU A 45 6.46 -8.38 11.04
CA GLU A 45 6.88 -9.76 11.32
C GLU A 45 7.91 -10.26 10.31
N SER A 46 7.71 -10.00 9.02
CA SER A 46 8.62 -10.46 7.96
C SER A 46 10.03 -9.86 8.03
N VAL A 47 10.16 -8.66 8.60
CA VAL A 47 11.46 -7.98 8.74
C VAL A 47 12.13 -8.23 10.09
N ASN A 48 11.53 -9.05 10.97
CA ASN A 48 12.25 -9.65 12.09
C ASN A 48 13.20 -10.74 11.57
N ASP A 49 14.19 -10.30 10.80
CA ASP A 49 15.15 -11.12 10.08
C ASP A 49 16.50 -10.40 10.07
N THR A 50 17.59 -11.12 10.30
CA THR A 50 18.93 -10.49 10.40
C THR A 50 19.43 -9.93 9.07
N THR A 51 18.82 -10.33 7.95
CA THR A 51 19.18 -9.93 6.59
C THR A 51 18.20 -8.92 5.98
N ALA A 52 17.14 -8.54 6.70
CA ALA A 52 16.17 -7.55 6.21
C ALA A 52 16.77 -6.14 6.13
N PRO A 53 16.40 -5.34 5.10
CA PRO A 53 16.88 -3.98 4.92
C PRO A 53 16.19 -3.00 5.86
N TYR A 54 14.96 -3.31 6.30
CA TYR A 54 14.20 -2.51 7.27
C TYR A 54 14.54 -2.92 8.71
N LYS A 55 14.68 -1.93 9.59
CA LYS A 55 15.05 -2.15 11.00
C LYS A 55 13.85 -1.99 11.92
N LEU A 56 13.72 -2.93 12.84
CA LEU A 56 12.80 -2.83 13.97
C LEU A 56 13.54 -2.20 15.15
N LYS A 57 12.80 -1.48 16.00
CA LYS A 57 13.36 -0.96 17.25
C LYS A 57 13.70 -2.12 18.19
N ASP A 58 14.90 -2.07 18.77
CA ASP A 58 15.36 -3.06 19.74
C ASP A 58 14.40 -3.16 20.94
N ASN A 59 14.21 -4.39 21.43
CA ASN A 59 13.33 -4.72 22.56
C ASN A 59 11.87 -4.24 22.38
N SER A 60 11.41 -4.13 21.13
CA SER A 60 10.00 -3.88 20.79
C SER A 60 9.21 -5.17 20.63
N LEU A 61 7.88 -5.08 20.53
CA LEU A 61 6.99 -6.25 20.45
C LEU A 61 7.40 -7.23 19.33
N TYR A 62 7.76 -6.71 18.15
CA TYR A 62 8.09 -7.53 16.98
C TYR A 62 9.47 -8.18 17.04
N THR A 63 10.37 -7.71 17.91
CA THR A 63 11.71 -8.28 18.10
C THR A 63 11.76 -9.31 19.23
N LEU A 64 10.64 -9.59 19.90
CA LEU A 64 10.58 -10.60 20.98
C LEU A 64 10.67 -12.04 20.46
N LYS A 65 10.23 -12.27 19.21
CA LYS A 65 10.38 -13.56 18.53
C LYS A 65 11.82 -13.70 18.02
N LYS A 66 12.33 -14.93 17.93
CA LYS A 66 13.64 -15.19 17.31
C LYS A 66 13.62 -14.75 15.85
N PRO A 67 14.63 -14.02 15.37
CA PRO A 67 14.68 -13.57 13.98
C PRO A 67 14.95 -14.72 13.01
N SER A 68 14.49 -14.59 11.77
CA SER A 68 14.92 -15.43 10.64
C SER A 68 16.20 -14.89 9.98
N HIS A 69 16.67 -15.54 8.90
CA HIS A 69 17.94 -15.21 8.24
C HIS A 69 17.91 -15.30 6.71
N HIS A 70 16.73 -15.27 6.09
CA HIS A 70 16.54 -15.56 4.66
C HIS A 70 15.82 -14.45 3.89
N PHE A 71 15.58 -13.29 4.51
CA PHE A 71 14.92 -12.17 3.84
C PHE A 71 15.67 -11.71 2.58
N LYS A 72 17.00 -11.49 2.66
CA LYS A 72 17.82 -11.05 1.50
C LYS A 72 17.90 -12.09 0.39
N GLU A 73 17.88 -13.38 0.73
CA GLU A 73 17.84 -14.46 -0.27
C GLU A 73 16.52 -14.44 -1.05
N ASN A 74 15.41 -14.20 -0.36
CA ASN A 74 14.08 -14.16 -0.98
C ASN A 74 13.77 -12.83 -1.69
N HIS A 75 14.48 -11.75 -1.36
CA HIS A 75 14.24 -10.40 -1.88
C HIS A 75 15.53 -9.67 -2.30
N PRO A 76 16.34 -10.25 -3.19
CA PRO A 76 17.65 -9.70 -3.52
C PRO A 76 17.57 -8.30 -4.13
N ASN A 77 16.65 -8.04 -5.06
CA ASN A 77 16.51 -6.73 -5.68
C ASN A 77 15.93 -5.70 -4.71
N LEU A 78 14.93 -6.08 -3.91
CA LEU A 78 14.38 -5.19 -2.88
C LEU A 78 15.46 -4.76 -1.87
N CYS A 79 16.25 -5.71 -1.36
CA CYS A 79 17.36 -5.38 -0.47
C CYS A 79 18.38 -4.48 -1.15
N ALA A 80 18.72 -4.75 -2.42
CA ALA A 80 19.70 -3.95 -3.15
C ALA A 80 19.25 -2.50 -3.34
N VAL A 81 17.99 -2.25 -3.72
CA VAL A 81 17.51 -0.87 -3.95
C VAL A 81 17.34 -0.11 -2.64
N VAL A 82 16.88 -0.75 -1.57
CA VAL A 82 16.67 -0.09 -0.27
C VAL A 82 17.99 0.23 0.44
N ASN A 83 19.03 -0.59 0.24
CA ASN A 83 20.37 -0.36 0.81
C ASN A 83 21.25 0.55 -0.06
N ASP A 84 20.69 1.22 -1.07
CA ASP A 84 21.42 2.04 -2.05
C ASP A 84 22.51 1.26 -2.82
N GLU A 85 22.40 -0.07 -2.89
CA GLU A 85 23.27 -0.97 -3.67
C GLU A 85 22.85 -1.00 -5.16
N SER A 86 21.67 -0.45 -5.51
CA SER A 86 21.18 -0.31 -6.88
C SER A 86 20.38 0.97 -7.09
N ASP A 87 20.38 1.47 -8.34
CA ASP A 87 19.75 2.75 -8.70
C ASP A 87 18.23 2.60 -8.91
N PRO A 88 17.38 3.30 -8.13
CA PRO A 88 15.92 3.20 -8.27
C PRO A 88 15.39 3.73 -9.61
N LEU A 89 16.17 4.51 -10.36
CA LEU A 89 15.81 4.99 -11.69
C LEU A 89 16.06 3.94 -12.79
N LYS A 90 16.93 2.95 -12.55
CA LYS A 90 17.29 1.87 -13.50
C LYS A 90 16.42 0.64 -13.32
N ARG A 91 15.10 0.85 -13.36
CA ARG A 91 14.07 -0.15 -13.12
C ARG A 91 13.03 -0.13 -14.24
N GLY A 92 12.23 -1.19 -14.34
CA GLY A 92 11.09 -1.22 -15.27
C GLY A 92 10.10 -0.10 -14.99
N PHE A 93 9.27 0.26 -15.96
CA PHE A 93 8.34 1.38 -15.81
C PHE A 93 7.33 1.15 -14.66
N ALA A 94 6.37 0.26 -14.87
CA ALA A 94 5.31 0.02 -13.90
C ALA A 94 4.96 -1.46 -13.80
N SER A 95 4.61 -1.87 -12.60
CA SER A 95 4.11 -3.20 -12.29
C SER A 95 2.61 -3.19 -12.01
N PHE A 96 1.95 -4.31 -12.27
CA PHE A 96 0.53 -4.52 -11.99
C PHE A 96 0.29 -5.95 -11.48
N VAL A 97 -0.24 -6.10 -10.27
CA VAL A 97 -0.52 -7.42 -9.69
C VAL A 97 -1.95 -7.47 -9.19
N ALA A 98 -2.84 -8.03 -10.01
CA ALA A 98 -4.24 -8.26 -9.68
C ALA A 98 -4.71 -9.63 -10.17
N SER A 99 -5.59 -10.27 -9.40
CA SER A 99 -6.19 -11.57 -9.77
C SER A 99 -7.71 -11.54 -9.89
N ASN A 100 -8.37 -10.51 -9.36
CA ASN A 100 -9.82 -10.33 -9.50
C ASN A 100 -10.11 -9.54 -10.81
N PRO A 101 -10.80 -10.12 -11.81
CA PRO A 101 -11.12 -9.40 -13.05
C PRO A 101 -12.22 -8.35 -12.86
N ASN A 102 -13.02 -8.43 -11.80
CA ASN A 102 -14.20 -7.60 -11.56
C ASN A 102 -13.84 -6.25 -10.94
N ALA A 103 -13.03 -5.46 -11.65
CA ALA A 103 -12.62 -4.11 -11.26
C ALA A 103 -12.46 -3.22 -12.51
N PRO A 104 -13.55 -2.74 -13.11
CA PRO A 104 -13.54 -2.11 -14.43
C PRO A 104 -12.65 -0.85 -14.50
N LYS A 105 -12.70 0.03 -13.48
CA LYS A 105 -11.84 1.23 -13.43
C LYS A 105 -10.35 0.88 -13.39
N ARG A 106 -9.96 -0.14 -12.61
CA ARG A 106 -8.59 -0.65 -12.56
C ARG A 106 -8.13 -1.19 -13.91
N ASN A 107 -8.96 -2.01 -14.55
CA ASN A 107 -8.63 -2.62 -15.83
C ASN A 107 -8.53 -1.55 -16.93
N ALA A 108 -9.41 -0.56 -16.93
CA ALA A 108 -9.38 0.55 -17.88
C ALA A 108 -8.13 1.43 -17.69
N PHE A 109 -7.77 1.75 -16.44
CA PHE A 109 -6.56 2.52 -16.16
C PHE A 109 -5.29 1.77 -16.57
N TYR A 110 -5.23 0.44 -16.33
CA TYR A 110 -4.14 -0.39 -16.83
C TYR A 110 -3.98 -0.24 -18.35
N GLU A 111 -5.06 -0.36 -19.12
CA GLU A 111 -4.99 -0.26 -20.58
C GLU A 111 -4.56 1.13 -21.05
N ALA A 112 -5.11 2.18 -20.45
CA ALA A 112 -4.75 3.55 -20.76
C ALA A 112 -3.25 3.80 -20.49
N LEU A 113 -2.75 3.42 -19.31
CA LEU A 113 -1.34 3.57 -18.96
C LEU A 113 -0.43 2.71 -19.86
N ASN A 114 -0.81 1.45 -20.10
CA ASN A 114 -0.05 0.50 -20.93
C ASN A 114 0.04 0.93 -22.40
N SER A 115 -0.94 1.68 -22.90
CA SER A 115 -0.90 2.22 -24.27
C SER A 115 0.19 3.27 -24.48
N ILE A 116 0.71 3.85 -23.39
CA ILE A 116 1.74 4.89 -23.45
C ILE A 116 3.12 4.32 -23.12
N GLU A 117 3.21 3.48 -22.10
CA GLU A 117 4.45 2.81 -21.70
C GLU A 117 4.08 1.43 -21.11
N PRO A 118 4.73 0.32 -21.54
CA PRO A 118 4.34 -1.02 -21.14
C PRO A 118 4.29 -1.23 -19.61
N VAL A 119 3.15 -1.74 -19.13
CA VAL A 119 2.92 -2.08 -17.73
C VAL A 119 2.99 -3.59 -17.56
N THR A 120 3.92 -4.07 -16.72
CA THR A 120 4.13 -5.51 -16.53
C THR A 120 3.09 -6.10 -15.57
N GLY A 121 2.28 -7.03 -16.08
CA GLY A 121 1.29 -7.74 -15.30
C GLY A 121 1.82 -9.05 -14.70
N GLY A 122 1.90 -9.12 -13.37
CA GLY A 122 2.32 -10.32 -12.63
C GLY A 122 1.18 -11.14 -12.01
N GLY A 123 -0.07 -10.65 -12.08
CA GLY A 123 -1.26 -11.32 -11.55
C GLY A 123 -1.97 -12.19 -12.58
N ALA A 124 -3.20 -12.65 -12.28
CA ALA A 124 -4.04 -13.36 -13.27
C ALA A 124 -4.63 -12.42 -14.32
N VAL A 125 -4.84 -11.15 -13.96
CA VAL A 125 -5.46 -10.14 -14.81
C VAL A 125 -4.37 -9.36 -15.54
N LYS A 126 -4.51 -9.21 -16.86
CA LYS A 126 -3.54 -8.51 -17.73
C LYS A 126 -2.11 -9.04 -17.57
N ASN A 127 -1.96 -10.36 -17.42
CA ASN A 127 -0.66 -10.99 -17.25
C ASN A 127 0.22 -10.79 -18.50
N THR A 128 1.46 -10.38 -18.31
CA THR A 128 2.44 -10.21 -19.40
C THR A 128 3.66 -11.12 -19.24
N LEU A 129 3.81 -11.78 -18.08
CA LEU A 129 4.95 -12.64 -17.76
C LEU A 129 4.79 -14.10 -18.24
N GLY A 130 3.56 -14.52 -18.54
CA GLY A 130 3.22 -15.92 -18.81
C GLY A 130 2.99 -16.77 -17.55
N TYR A 131 3.23 -16.21 -16.36
CA TYR A 131 3.01 -16.89 -15.07
C TYR A 131 2.61 -15.89 -13.97
N LYS A 132 2.04 -16.39 -12.87
CA LYS A 132 1.69 -15.56 -11.69
C LYS A 132 2.89 -15.45 -10.77
N VAL A 133 3.21 -14.23 -10.34
CA VAL A 133 4.31 -13.99 -9.41
C VAL A 133 3.96 -14.52 -8.02
N GLU A 134 4.91 -15.21 -7.39
CA GLU A 134 4.75 -15.72 -6.02
C GLU A 134 5.20 -14.67 -5.00
N ASN A 135 6.43 -14.15 -5.17
CA ASN A 135 6.95 -13.07 -4.34
C ASN A 135 6.58 -11.70 -4.93
N LYS A 136 5.41 -11.20 -4.53
CA LYS A 136 4.95 -9.86 -4.94
C LYS A 136 5.94 -8.77 -4.55
N SER A 137 6.50 -8.79 -3.34
CA SER A 137 7.35 -7.69 -2.89
C SER A 137 8.66 -7.58 -3.68
N GLU A 138 9.27 -8.72 -4.02
CA GLU A 138 10.46 -8.77 -4.87
C GLU A 138 10.14 -8.46 -6.34
N PHE A 139 8.95 -8.80 -6.82
CA PHE A 139 8.53 -8.42 -8.17
C PHE A 139 8.37 -6.90 -8.29
N LEU A 140 7.66 -6.28 -7.33
CA LEU A 140 7.38 -4.84 -7.37
C LEU A 140 8.65 -3.98 -7.24
N SER A 141 9.68 -4.44 -6.52
CA SER A 141 10.93 -3.68 -6.32
C SER A 141 11.72 -3.46 -7.61
N GLN A 142 11.46 -4.24 -8.65
CA GLN A 142 12.08 -4.15 -9.97
C GLN A 142 11.49 -3.05 -10.85
N TYR A 143 10.47 -2.31 -10.37
CA TYR A 143 9.74 -1.29 -11.14
C TYR A 143 9.71 0.05 -10.42
N LYS A 144 9.69 1.13 -11.20
CA LYS A 144 9.61 2.51 -10.69
C LYS A 144 8.26 2.81 -10.04
N PHE A 145 7.19 2.26 -10.62
CA PHE A 145 5.81 2.43 -10.17
C PHE A 145 5.09 1.09 -9.94
N ASN A 146 4.06 1.11 -9.10
CA ASN A 146 3.11 0.00 -8.94
C ASN A 146 1.68 0.51 -9.07
N LEU A 147 0.90 -0.09 -9.97
CA LEU A 147 -0.52 0.19 -10.14
C LEU A 147 -1.32 -0.52 -9.03
N CYS A 148 -1.62 0.19 -7.94
CA CYS A 148 -2.18 -0.37 -6.71
C CYS A 148 -3.66 0.00 -6.49
N PHE A 149 -4.48 -0.15 -7.52
CA PHE A 149 -5.92 0.14 -7.46
C PHE A 149 -6.69 -0.88 -6.63
N GLU A 150 -7.61 -0.38 -5.81
CA GLU A 150 -8.64 -1.19 -5.18
C GLU A 150 -9.62 -1.79 -6.20
N ASN A 151 -10.35 -2.82 -5.79
CA ASN A 151 -11.38 -3.44 -6.63
C ASN A 151 -12.63 -2.58 -6.79
N SER A 152 -12.89 -1.67 -5.85
CA SER A 152 -14.02 -0.75 -5.86
C SER A 152 -13.67 0.56 -5.13
N GLN A 153 -14.51 1.58 -5.30
CA GLN A 153 -14.37 2.85 -4.59
C GLN A 153 -15.07 2.78 -3.23
N GLY A 154 -14.45 3.31 -2.18
CA GLY A 154 -15.07 3.46 -0.86
C GLY A 154 -14.29 4.45 0.00
N TYR A 155 -14.98 5.40 0.65
CA TYR A 155 -14.31 6.37 1.54
C TYR A 155 -13.71 5.64 2.74
N GLY A 156 -12.39 5.80 2.92
CA GLY A 156 -11.61 5.08 3.93
C GLY A 156 -11.23 3.64 3.56
N TYR A 157 -11.69 3.10 2.41
CA TYR A 157 -11.35 1.76 1.93
C TYR A 157 -9.94 1.73 1.32
N VAL A 158 -8.95 1.61 2.21
CA VAL A 158 -7.53 1.49 1.88
C VAL A 158 -7.01 0.17 2.44
N THR A 159 -6.49 -0.67 1.55
CA THR A 159 -6.13 -2.06 1.88
C THR A 159 -4.61 -2.29 1.86
N GLU A 160 -4.18 -3.55 1.80
CA GLU A 160 -2.77 -3.97 1.73
C GLU A 160 -2.00 -3.42 0.52
N LYS A 161 -2.71 -3.03 -0.55
CA LYS A 161 -2.11 -2.76 -1.86
C LYS A 161 -1.11 -1.60 -1.85
N ILE A 162 -1.44 -0.53 -1.13
CA ILE A 162 -0.56 0.64 -1.02
C ILE A 162 0.67 0.34 -0.14
N ILE A 163 0.49 -0.47 0.92
CA ILE A 163 1.60 -0.92 1.78
C ILE A 163 2.57 -1.81 1.02
N ASP A 164 2.06 -2.68 0.13
CA ASP A 164 2.93 -3.48 -0.72
C ASP A 164 3.80 -2.63 -1.66
N ALA A 165 3.28 -1.51 -2.17
CA ALA A 165 4.06 -0.59 -2.99
C ALA A 165 5.16 0.10 -2.18
N TYR A 166 4.81 0.73 -1.04
CA TYR A 166 5.78 1.39 -0.17
C TYR A 166 6.87 0.42 0.31
N PHE A 167 6.48 -0.77 0.77
CA PHE A 167 7.41 -1.79 1.25
C PHE A 167 8.35 -2.29 0.14
N SER A 168 7.95 -2.20 -1.12
CA SER A 168 8.75 -2.59 -2.27
C SER A 168 9.58 -1.46 -2.86
N HIS A 169 9.66 -0.31 -2.18
CA HIS A 169 10.42 0.87 -2.63
C HIS A 169 10.04 1.30 -4.05
N THR A 170 8.73 1.34 -4.33
CA THR A 170 8.17 1.73 -5.63
C THR A 170 7.00 2.70 -5.42
N ILE A 171 6.84 3.68 -6.33
CA ILE A 171 5.82 4.72 -6.16
C ILE A 171 4.43 4.11 -6.39
N PRO A 172 3.50 4.21 -5.42
CA PRO A 172 2.13 3.77 -5.62
C PRO A 172 1.39 4.70 -6.60
N ILE A 173 0.75 4.13 -7.62
CA ILE A 173 -0.29 4.79 -8.41
C ILE A 173 -1.63 4.30 -7.87
N TYR A 174 -2.24 5.09 -6.99
CA TYR A 174 -3.35 4.65 -6.15
C TYR A 174 -4.69 5.21 -6.61
N TRP A 175 -5.70 4.34 -6.57
CA TRP A 175 -7.12 4.68 -6.68
C TRP A 175 -7.93 3.68 -5.85
N GLY A 176 -8.99 4.16 -5.21
CA GLY A 176 -9.83 3.35 -4.33
C GLY A 176 -10.60 4.25 -3.37
N SER A 177 -9.96 4.64 -2.27
CA SER A 177 -10.50 5.64 -1.34
C SER A 177 -10.27 7.07 -1.83
N PRO A 178 -11.32 7.89 -2.06
CA PRO A 178 -11.15 9.32 -2.37
C PRO A 178 -10.53 10.13 -1.23
N SER A 179 -10.52 9.59 -0.02
CA SER A 179 -10.01 10.23 1.19
C SER A 179 -8.67 9.65 1.68
N VAL A 180 -7.98 8.87 0.83
CA VAL A 180 -6.69 8.23 1.15
C VAL A 180 -5.62 9.19 1.66
N ALA A 181 -5.66 10.47 1.26
CA ALA A 181 -4.73 11.51 1.73
C ALA A 181 -4.85 11.80 3.24
N LYS A 182 -5.93 11.35 3.90
CA LYS A 182 -6.02 11.37 5.38
C LYS A 182 -5.11 10.33 6.00
N ASP A 183 -5.01 9.15 5.39
CA ASP A 183 -4.24 8.00 5.87
C ASP A 183 -2.75 8.10 5.52
N PHE A 184 -2.42 8.58 4.32
CA PHE A 184 -1.06 8.64 3.79
C PHE A 184 -0.73 10.04 3.24
N ASN A 185 0.56 10.39 3.25
CA ASN A 185 1.08 11.66 2.73
C ASN A 185 0.86 11.74 1.22
N PRO A 186 0.06 12.70 0.71
CA PRO A 186 -0.25 12.83 -0.72
C PRO A 186 0.99 13.15 -1.58
N LYS A 187 2.13 13.51 -0.99
CA LYS A 187 3.39 13.72 -1.71
C LYS A 187 4.18 12.44 -1.98
N SER A 188 3.82 11.33 -1.33
CA SER A 188 4.55 10.05 -1.40
C SER A 188 3.96 9.06 -2.41
N PHE A 189 2.86 9.42 -3.10
CA PHE A 189 2.20 8.56 -4.07
C PHE A 189 1.42 9.39 -5.09
N VAL A 190 1.07 8.77 -6.22
CA VAL A 190 0.16 9.36 -7.19
C VAL A 190 -1.28 9.04 -6.79
N ASN A 191 -2.00 10.04 -6.30
CA ASN A 191 -3.42 9.93 -5.97
C ASN A 191 -4.27 10.23 -7.22
N VAL A 192 -4.83 9.19 -7.85
CA VAL A 192 -5.62 9.36 -9.08
C VAL A 192 -6.90 10.19 -8.84
N HIS A 193 -7.39 10.29 -7.60
CA HIS A 193 -8.55 11.13 -7.27
C HIS A 193 -8.26 12.63 -7.27
N ASP A 194 -6.99 13.05 -7.30
CA ASP A 194 -6.63 14.48 -7.35
C ASP A 194 -6.73 15.07 -8.77
N PHE A 195 -6.96 14.22 -9.77
CA PHE A 195 -7.05 14.61 -11.17
C PHE A 195 -8.49 14.58 -11.64
N LYS A 196 -8.79 15.39 -12.66
CA LYS A 196 -10.14 15.45 -13.26
C LYS A 196 -10.51 14.14 -13.96
N ASP A 197 -9.54 13.50 -14.61
CA ASP A 197 -9.71 12.28 -15.38
C ASP A 197 -8.40 11.45 -15.41
N PHE A 198 -8.46 10.29 -16.07
CA PHE A 198 -7.31 9.39 -16.17
C PHE A 198 -6.18 9.96 -17.02
N ASP A 199 -6.48 10.80 -18.01
CA ASP A 199 -5.46 11.34 -18.90
C ASP A 199 -4.55 12.30 -18.12
N GLU A 200 -5.14 13.19 -17.30
CA GLU A 200 -4.37 14.07 -16.41
C GLU A 200 -3.52 13.28 -15.39
N ALA A 201 -4.06 12.20 -14.81
CA ALA A 201 -3.32 11.35 -13.90
C ALA A 201 -2.14 10.63 -14.59
N ILE A 202 -2.35 10.15 -15.81
CA ILE A 202 -1.32 9.50 -16.62
C ILE A 202 -0.24 10.51 -17.03
N ASP A 203 -0.61 11.74 -17.41
CA ASP A 203 0.34 12.81 -17.71
C ASP A 203 1.24 13.13 -16.51
N TYR A 204 0.70 13.10 -15.30
CA TYR A 204 1.50 13.25 -14.09
C TYR A 204 2.46 12.08 -13.84
N VAL A 205 2.01 10.83 -14.07
CA VAL A 205 2.91 9.65 -14.01
C VAL A 205 4.04 9.76 -15.05
N ARG A 206 3.74 10.22 -16.26
CA ARG A 206 4.75 10.47 -17.30
C ARG A 206 5.74 11.54 -16.88
N TYR A 207 5.24 12.65 -16.32
CA TYR A 207 6.09 13.71 -15.78
C TYR A 207 7.07 13.13 -14.76
N LEU A 208 6.61 12.38 -13.77
CA LEU A 208 7.50 11.72 -12.80
C LEU A 208 8.48 10.77 -13.50
N HIS A 209 8.02 9.97 -14.47
CA HIS A 209 8.89 9.01 -15.15
C HIS A 209 10.07 9.69 -15.88
N THR A 210 9.85 10.86 -16.48
CA THR A 210 10.87 11.60 -17.26
C THR A 210 11.59 12.70 -16.46
N HIS A 211 11.21 12.96 -15.21
CA HIS A 211 11.85 13.96 -14.34
C HIS A 211 12.42 13.28 -13.09
N PRO A 212 13.66 12.79 -13.13
CA PRO A 212 14.27 12.01 -12.06
C PRO A 212 14.17 12.65 -10.68
N ASN A 213 14.40 13.96 -10.56
CA ASN A 213 14.31 14.63 -9.27
C ASN A 213 12.89 14.58 -8.70
N ALA A 214 11.87 14.88 -9.50
CA ALA A 214 10.48 14.82 -9.05
C ALA A 214 10.06 13.38 -8.68
N TYR A 215 10.56 12.38 -9.40
CA TYR A 215 10.38 10.97 -9.04
C TYR A 215 11.02 10.64 -7.70
N LEU A 216 12.29 11.01 -7.50
CA LEU A 216 13.02 10.72 -6.27
C LEU A 216 12.43 11.47 -5.08
N ASP A 217 12.02 12.73 -5.25
CA ASP A 217 11.32 13.51 -4.23
C ASP A 217 10.10 12.73 -3.72
N MET A 218 9.23 12.26 -4.61
CA MET A 218 8.07 11.44 -4.22
C MET A 218 8.45 10.09 -3.61
N LEU A 219 9.46 9.40 -4.16
CA LEU A 219 9.89 8.08 -3.67
C LEU A 219 10.44 8.14 -2.24
N TYR A 220 11.10 9.24 -1.86
CA TYR A 220 11.71 9.43 -0.55
C TYR A 220 10.84 10.22 0.44
N GLU A 221 9.68 10.72 0.03
CA GLU A 221 8.69 11.31 0.93
C GLU A 221 8.21 10.28 1.97
N ASN A 222 7.99 10.75 3.20
CA ASN A 222 7.46 9.91 4.27
C ASN A 222 6.04 9.44 3.89
N PRO A 223 5.73 8.13 3.92
CA PRO A 223 4.38 7.65 3.60
C PRO A 223 3.29 8.19 4.53
N LEU A 224 3.63 8.57 5.76
CA LEU A 224 2.67 9.10 6.73
C LEU A 224 2.65 10.62 6.72
N ASN A 225 1.45 11.17 6.94
CA ASN A 225 1.29 12.58 7.24
C ASN A 225 2.03 12.94 8.54
N GLU A 226 2.47 14.21 8.64
CA GLU A 226 3.16 14.72 9.82
C GLU A 226 2.42 15.90 10.44
N ILE A 227 2.43 15.98 11.77
CA ILE A 227 2.03 17.16 12.55
C ILE A 227 3.18 17.47 13.49
N ASP A 228 3.66 18.72 13.48
CA ASP A 228 4.78 19.19 14.29
C ASP A 228 6.04 18.29 14.20
N GLY A 229 6.35 17.83 12.98
CA GLY A 229 7.50 16.96 12.68
C GLY A 229 7.35 15.52 13.17
N LYS A 230 6.14 15.08 13.52
CA LYS A 230 5.86 13.70 13.93
C LYS A 230 4.87 13.04 12.97
N ALA A 231 5.34 11.97 12.33
CA ALA A 231 4.49 11.08 11.55
C ALA A 231 3.41 10.43 12.41
N TYR A 232 2.19 10.31 11.87
CA TYR A 232 1.06 9.74 12.58
C TYR A 232 0.19 8.87 11.66
N PHE A 233 -0.50 7.89 12.26
CA PHE A 233 -1.61 7.20 11.59
C PHE A 233 -2.90 7.99 11.81
N TYR A 234 -3.71 8.11 10.75
CA TYR A 234 -5.00 8.79 10.82
C TYR A 234 -5.85 8.30 12.00
N GLN A 235 -6.50 9.25 12.69
CA GLN A 235 -7.27 9.02 13.92
C GLN A 235 -6.50 8.29 15.04
N ASN A 236 -5.17 8.41 15.10
CA ASN A 236 -4.31 7.79 16.10
C ASN A 236 -4.50 6.25 16.20
N LEU A 237 -4.67 5.59 15.04
CA LEU A 237 -4.76 4.13 14.99
C LEU A 237 -3.52 3.49 15.64
N SER A 238 -3.75 2.63 16.63
CA SER A 238 -2.69 2.04 17.45
C SER A 238 -3.22 0.80 18.18
N PHE A 239 -2.31 -0.08 18.60
CA PHE A 239 -2.69 -1.21 19.48
C PHE A 239 -3.41 -0.77 20.75
N LYS A 240 -3.01 0.35 21.36
CA LYS A 240 -3.71 0.89 22.53
C LYS A 240 -5.16 1.25 22.21
N LYS A 241 -5.41 1.90 21.06
CA LYS A 241 -6.77 2.24 20.61
C LYS A 241 -7.60 0.98 20.38
N SER A 242 -7.05 -0.01 19.69
CA SER A 242 -7.74 -1.28 19.42
C SER A 242 -8.07 -2.04 20.71
N LEU A 243 -7.13 -2.11 21.67
CA LEU A 243 -7.37 -2.74 22.97
C LEU A 243 -8.42 -1.99 23.81
N ILE A 244 -8.44 -0.66 23.77
CA ILE A 244 -9.46 0.15 24.46
C ILE A 244 -10.86 -0.15 23.89
N PHE A 245 -10.98 -0.32 22.57
CA PHE A 245 -12.23 -0.73 21.94
C PHE A 245 -12.62 -2.14 22.37
N LEU A 246 -11.68 -3.10 22.30
CA LEU A 246 -11.90 -4.50 22.67
C LEU A 246 -12.22 -4.71 24.16
N LYS A 247 -11.74 -3.84 25.06
CA LYS A 247 -12.07 -3.90 26.50
C LYS A 247 -13.54 -3.57 26.81
N ARG A 248 -14.27 -3.00 25.86
CA ARG A 248 -15.69 -2.63 26.03
C ARG A 248 -16.63 -3.76 25.64
N PHE A 249 -16.09 -4.84 25.06
CA PHE A 249 -16.72 -6.14 24.97
C PHE A 249 -16.61 -6.84 26.32
#